data_AF-A0A820RU32-F1
#
_entry.id   AF-A0A820RU32-F1
#
_cell.length_a   1.000
_cell.length_b   1.000
_cell.length_c   1.000
_cell.angle_alpha   90.00
_cell.angle_beta   90.00
_cell.angle_gamma   90.00
#
_symmetry.space_group_name_H-M   'P 1'
#
loop_
_entity.id
_entity.type
_entity.pdbx_description
1 polymer ?
#
loop_
_entity_poly.entity_id
_entity_poly.type
_entity_poly.pdbx_seq_one_letter_code
_entity_poly.pdbx_strand_id
1 'polypeptide(L)'
;MDIHSLMHQASYMMLGRRKDDCTSDRLNYRHTVRILLVFAIINTNRLYAEQIRCWVPAFFTPNYDEYVRSVCFVQNTYYVEHTDKTPKSLTLKKESEILFYQWIPFILLVKAFLFYIPRMSWNTFGLK
;
A
#
# COMPACT_ATOMS: atom_id res chain seq x y z
N MET A 1 8.40 22.60 -13.99
CA MET A 1 8.16 22.40 -12.54
C MET A 1 9.05 21.27 -12.09
N ASP A 2 10.23 21.59 -11.56
CA ASP A 2 11.26 20.59 -11.29
C ASP A 2 10.91 19.76 -10.05
N ILE A 3 10.77 18.44 -10.26
CA ILE A 3 10.53 17.44 -9.23
C ILE A 3 11.57 17.55 -8.10
N HIS A 4 12.80 17.93 -8.43
CA HIS A 4 13.88 18.13 -7.49
C HIS A 4 13.62 19.28 -6.50
N SER A 5 13.02 20.39 -6.96
CA SER A 5 12.63 21.51 -6.11
C SER A 5 11.50 21.14 -5.15
N LEU A 6 10.50 20.38 -5.64
CA LEU A 6 9.40 19.89 -4.83
C LEU A 6 9.87 18.91 -3.76
N MET A 7 10.82 18.02 -4.08
CA MET A 7 11.43 17.11 -3.11
C MET A 7 12.25 17.85 -2.05
N HIS A 8 12.98 18.91 -2.43
CA HIS A 8 13.74 19.73 -1.48
C HIS A 8 12.84 20.56 -0.55
N GLN A 9 11.73 21.10 -1.08
CA GLN A 9 10.73 21.79 -0.27
C GLN A 9 9.93 20.83 0.63
N ALA A 10 9.57 19.64 0.13
CA ALA A 10 8.88 18.62 0.92
C ALA A 10 9.78 18.08 2.04
N SER A 11 11.07 17.90 1.80
CA SER A 11 12.04 17.47 2.83
C SER A 11 12.26 18.58 3.88
N TYR A 12 12.42 19.84 3.48
CA TYR A 12 12.49 20.96 4.42
C TYR A 12 11.21 21.09 5.26
N MET A 13 10.03 20.92 4.66
CA MET A 13 8.79 20.83 5.42
C MET A 13 8.78 19.63 6.37
N MET A 14 9.09 18.41 5.93
CA MET A 14 9.04 17.18 6.74
C MET A 14 10.11 17.10 7.85
N LEU A 15 11.25 17.76 7.69
CA LEU A 15 12.40 17.72 8.61
C LEU A 15 12.62 19.00 9.40
N GLY A 16 12.09 20.14 8.94
CA GLY A 16 12.20 21.44 9.60
C GLY A 16 11.68 21.39 11.04
N ARG A 17 12.52 21.80 12.00
CA ARG A 17 12.22 21.76 13.44
C ARG A 17 11.70 23.13 13.87
N ARG A 18 10.39 23.35 13.81
CA ARG A 18 9.74 24.50 14.48
C ARG A 18 9.58 24.21 15.97
N LYS A 19 9.74 25.25 16.79
CA LYS A 19 9.86 25.13 18.24
C LYS A 19 8.50 25.13 18.97
N ASP A 20 7.40 25.30 18.23
CA ASP A 20 6.04 25.49 18.78
C ASP A 20 5.17 24.22 18.80
N ASP A 21 5.70 23.06 18.38
CA ASP A 21 4.92 21.82 18.28
C ASP A 21 4.97 20.99 19.58
N CYS A 22 3.81 20.62 20.12
CA CYS A 22 3.65 19.62 21.18
C CYS A 22 4.25 18.26 20.75
N THR A 23 4.68 17.44 21.71
CA THR A 23 5.25 16.11 21.43
C THR A 23 4.31 15.21 20.63
N SER A 24 3.00 15.28 20.92
CA SER A 24 1.95 14.55 20.19
C SER A 24 1.92 14.89 18.70
N ASP A 25 2.10 16.17 18.34
CA ASP A 25 2.07 16.62 16.95
C ASP A 25 3.25 16.02 16.18
N ARG A 26 4.44 16.02 16.79
CA ARG A 26 5.65 15.42 16.19
C ARG A 26 5.48 13.93 15.94
N LEU A 27 4.83 13.20 16.85
CA LEU A 27 4.54 11.77 16.65
C LEU A 27 3.66 11.57 15.41
N ASN A 28 2.60 12.35 15.26
CA ASN A 28 1.64 12.19 14.17
C ASN A 28 2.16 12.64 12.80
N TYR A 29 2.56 13.91 12.64
CA TYR A 29 2.89 14.41 11.29
C TYR A 29 4.28 13.95 10.80
N ARG A 30 5.20 13.63 11.72
CA ARG A 30 6.59 13.31 11.39
C ARG A 30 6.85 11.82 11.48
N HIS A 31 6.60 11.20 12.63
CA HIS A 31 6.94 9.79 12.83
C HIS A 31 5.97 8.87 12.11
N THR A 32 4.65 9.02 12.31
CA THR A 32 3.64 8.17 11.67
C THR A 32 3.71 8.28 10.14
N VAL A 33 3.83 9.49 9.58
CA VAL A 33 3.95 9.68 8.12
C VAL A 33 5.21 9.01 7.56
N ARG A 34 6.37 9.15 8.22
CA ARG A 34 7.61 8.46 7.80
C ARG A 34 7.46 6.95 7.83
N ILE A 35 6.89 6.41 8.90
CA ILE A 35 6.65 4.96 9.06
C ILE A 35 5.73 4.45 7.94
N LEU A 36 4.62 5.15 7.68
CA LEU A 36 3.69 4.79 6.61
C LEU A 36 4.33 4.85 5.22
N LEU A 37 5.20 5.84 4.95
CA LEU A 37 5.93 5.94 3.69
C LEU A 37 6.94 4.80 3.52
N VAL A 38 7.68 4.43 4.57
CA VAL A 38 8.60 3.29 4.55
C VAL A 38 7.84 2.00 4.25
N PHE A 39 6.72 1.75 4.94
CA PHE A 39 5.90 0.58 4.66
C PHE A 39 5.29 0.63 3.25
N ALA A 40 4.87 1.79 2.74
CA ALA A 40 4.37 1.92 1.38
C ALA A 40 5.46 1.50 0.36
N ILE A 41 6.69 2.00 0.51
CA ILE A 41 7.82 1.66 -0.37
C ILE A 41 8.14 0.16 -0.32
N ILE A 42 8.19 -0.43 0.89
CA ILE A 42 8.43 -1.87 1.06
C ILE A 42 7.35 -2.69 0.35
N ASN A 43 6.07 -2.31 0.49
CA ASN A 43 4.96 -3.02 -0.15
C ASN A 43 4.90 -2.78 -1.67
N THR A 44 5.35 -1.63 -2.17
CA THR A 44 5.43 -1.37 -3.62
C THR A 44 6.48 -2.25 -4.29
N ASN A 45 7.63 -2.51 -3.66
CA ASN A 45 8.61 -3.45 -4.22
C ASN A 45 8.04 -4.86 -4.36
N ARG A 46 7.13 -5.24 -3.45
CA ARG A 46 6.39 -6.50 -3.57
C ARG A 46 5.41 -6.52 -4.74
N LEU A 47 5.00 -5.39 -5.33
CA LEU A 47 4.19 -5.40 -6.55
C LEU A 47 4.99 -5.79 -7.80
N TYR A 48 6.31 -5.68 -7.79
CA TYR A 48 7.16 -5.99 -8.95
C TYR A 48 7.96 -7.29 -8.77
N ALA A 49 8.07 -7.79 -7.54
CA ALA A 49 8.64 -9.11 -7.23
C ALA A 49 7.55 -10.20 -7.22
N GLU A 50 7.95 -11.47 -7.17
CA GLU A 50 7.02 -12.60 -7.12
C GLU A 50 6.11 -12.55 -5.87
N GLN A 51 4.84 -12.18 -6.04
CA GLN A 51 3.94 -11.94 -4.90
C GLN A 51 3.32 -13.22 -4.35
N ILE A 52 3.08 -14.19 -5.23
CA ILE A 52 2.33 -15.43 -4.95
C ILE A 52 3.01 -16.58 -5.69
N ARG A 53 3.04 -17.76 -5.06
CA ARG A 53 3.41 -19.01 -5.75
C ARG A 53 2.15 -19.87 -5.85
N CYS A 54 1.84 -20.29 -7.07
CA CYS A 54 0.69 -21.12 -7.35
C CYS A 54 1.12 -22.58 -7.43
N TRP A 55 0.28 -23.49 -6.92
CA TRP A 55 0.43 -24.91 -7.22
C TRP A 55 -0.02 -25.15 -8.66
N VAL A 56 0.93 -25.38 -9.56
CA VAL A 56 0.68 -25.62 -10.98
C VAL A 56 0.93 -27.10 -11.34
N PRO A 57 0.25 -27.64 -12.36
CA PRO A 57 0.51 -29.01 -12.83
C PRO A 57 1.94 -29.20 -13.37
N ALA A 58 2.46 -30.42 -13.24
CA ALA A 58 3.85 -30.74 -13.58
C ALA A 58 4.22 -30.62 -15.08
N PHE A 59 3.24 -30.55 -15.97
CA PHE A 59 3.47 -30.42 -17.42
C PHE A 59 3.62 -28.96 -17.89
N PHE A 60 3.47 -27.98 -17.00
CA PHE A 60 3.68 -26.57 -17.34
C PHE A 60 5.16 -26.26 -17.51
N THR A 61 5.50 -25.56 -18.58
CA THR A 61 6.85 -25.00 -18.76
C THR A 61 7.05 -23.80 -17.82
N PRO A 62 8.30 -23.38 -17.55
CA PRO A 62 8.58 -22.24 -16.67
C PRO A 62 7.84 -20.95 -17.09
N ASN A 63 7.68 -20.74 -18.40
CA ASN A 63 6.95 -19.58 -18.94
C ASN A 63 5.46 -19.62 -18.59
N TYR A 64 4.85 -20.81 -18.60
CA TYR A 64 3.46 -20.97 -18.18
C TYR A 64 3.29 -20.77 -16.68
N ASP A 65 4.25 -21.23 -15.85
CA ASP A 65 4.22 -20.97 -14.40
C ASP A 65 4.29 -19.46 -14.10
N GLU A 66 5.16 -18.71 -14.77
CA GLU A 66 5.23 -17.24 -14.65
C GLU A 66 3.92 -16.57 -15.11
N TYR A 67 3.35 -17.02 -16.23
CA TYR A 67 2.08 -16.50 -16.72
C TYR A 67 0.94 -16.75 -15.71
N VAL A 68 0.80 -17.98 -15.22
CA VAL A 68 -0.25 -18.37 -14.27
C VAL A 68 -0.11 -17.60 -12.96
N ARG A 69 1.13 -17.36 -12.51
CA ARG A 69 1.40 -16.52 -11.34
C ARG A 69 0.86 -15.11 -11.51
N SER A 70 1.11 -14.48 -12.66
CA SER A 70 0.58 -13.14 -12.95
C SER A 70 -0.94 -13.12 -13.02
N VAL A 71 -1.55 -14.13 -13.65
CA VAL A 71 -3.01 -14.27 -13.75
C VAL A 71 -3.63 -14.45 -12.37
N CYS A 72 -3.08 -15.33 -11.53
CA CYS A 72 -3.58 -15.58 -10.19
C CYS A 72 -3.43 -14.38 -9.25
N PHE A 73 -2.44 -13.51 -9.48
CA PHE A 73 -2.27 -12.29 -8.70
C PHE A 73 -3.25 -11.19 -9.11
N VAL A 74 -3.48 -11.02 -10.41
CA VAL A 74 -4.41 -10.00 -10.93
C VAL A 74 -5.87 -10.40 -10.70
N GLN A 75 -6.18 -11.70 -10.81
CA GLN A 75 -7.50 -12.24 -10.50
C GLN A 75 -7.70 -12.34 -8.98
N ASN A 76 -8.94 -12.09 -8.54
CA ASN A 76 -9.28 -12.20 -7.11
C ASN A 76 -9.16 -13.65 -6.64
N THR A 77 -8.46 -13.85 -5.53
CA THR A 77 -8.39 -15.14 -4.83
C THR A 77 -9.52 -15.25 -3.82
N TYR A 78 -10.00 -16.46 -3.57
CA TYR A 78 -11.02 -16.73 -2.56
C TYR A 78 -10.55 -17.90 -1.68
N TYR A 79 -10.94 -17.86 -0.41
CA TYR A 79 -10.64 -18.95 0.51
C TYR A 79 -11.69 -20.07 0.36
N VAL A 80 -11.24 -21.32 0.42
CA VAL A 80 -12.09 -22.51 0.43
C VAL A 80 -11.61 -23.41 1.55
N GLU A 81 -12.53 -23.88 2.39
CA GLU A 81 -12.21 -24.85 3.44
C GLU A 81 -11.90 -26.22 2.83
N HIS A 82 -10.88 -26.91 3.35
CA HIS A 82 -10.38 -28.18 2.79
C HIS A 82 -11.40 -29.33 2.79
N THR A 83 -12.46 -29.25 3.59
CA THR A 83 -13.53 -30.25 3.69
C THR A 83 -14.64 -30.08 2.66
N ASP A 84 -14.79 -28.88 2.09
CA ASP A 84 -15.87 -28.58 1.16
C ASP A 84 -15.47 -28.84 -0.29
N LYS A 85 -16.42 -29.33 -1.08
CA LYS A 85 -16.28 -29.37 -2.54
C LYS A 85 -16.26 -27.93 -3.04
N THR A 86 -15.31 -27.61 -3.93
CA THR A 86 -15.15 -26.27 -4.50
C THR A 86 -16.51 -25.68 -4.89
N PRO A 87 -16.90 -24.51 -4.35
CA PRO A 87 -18.26 -23.99 -4.52
C PRO A 87 -18.56 -23.79 -6.01
N LYS A 88 -19.64 -24.40 -6.50
CA LYS A 88 -20.06 -24.32 -7.91
C LYS A 88 -20.80 -23.02 -8.23
N SER A 89 -21.34 -22.33 -7.23
CA SER A 89 -22.09 -21.08 -7.42
C SER A 89 -21.15 -19.87 -7.42
N LEU A 90 -21.26 -19.04 -8.47
CA LEU A 90 -20.46 -17.81 -8.60
C LEU A 90 -20.74 -16.80 -7.48
N THR A 91 -21.94 -16.83 -6.89
CA THR A 91 -22.33 -15.93 -5.80
C THR A 91 -21.52 -16.16 -4.53
N LEU A 92 -21.37 -17.42 -4.10
CA LEU A 92 -20.58 -17.76 -2.91
C LEU A 92 -19.10 -17.45 -3.10
N LYS A 93 -18.58 -17.64 -4.32
CA LYS A 93 -17.20 -17.28 -4.66
C LYS A 93 -16.97 -15.78 -4.47
N LYS A 94 -17.87 -14.93 -4.99
CA LYS A 94 -17.74 -13.47 -4.94
C LYS A 94 -17.78 -12.92 -3.52
N GLU A 95 -18.57 -13.52 -2.63
CA GLU A 95 -18.66 -13.09 -1.22
C GLU A 95 -17.37 -13.37 -0.44
N SER A 96 -16.59 -14.37 -0.86
CA SER A 96 -15.34 -14.79 -0.19
C SER A 96 -14.08 -14.30 -0.93
N GLU A 97 -14.23 -13.38 -1.88
CA GLU A 97 -13.10 -12.84 -2.65
C GLU A 97 -12.26 -11.86 -1.83
N ILE A 98 -10.94 -12.00 -1.97
CA ILE A 98 -9.93 -11.23 -1.28
C ILE A 98 -9.28 -10.28 -2.30
N LEU A 99 -9.71 -9.02 -2.29
CA LEU A 99 -9.19 -7.99 -3.23
C LEU A 99 -8.15 -7.04 -2.59
N PHE A 100 -7.98 -7.07 -1.27
CA PHE A 100 -7.30 -5.97 -0.57
C PHE A 100 -5.78 -5.89 -0.82
N TYR A 101 -5.11 -7.00 -1.16
CA TYR A 101 -3.65 -7.07 -1.29
C TYR A 101 -3.08 -6.11 -2.34
N GLN A 102 -3.78 -5.94 -3.46
CA GLN A 102 -3.36 -5.04 -4.55
C GLN A 102 -3.40 -3.56 -4.11
N TRP A 103 -4.29 -3.20 -3.19
CA TRP A 103 -4.59 -1.81 -2.82
C TRP A 103 -3.81 -1.30 -1.61
N ILE A 104 -3.16 -2.19 -0.85
CA ILE A 104 -2.39 -1.84 0.36
C ILE A 104 -1.44 -0.66 0.16
N PRO A 105 -0.53 -0.63 -0.84
CA PRO A 105 0.41 0.48 -0.98
C PRO A 105 -0.30 1.82 -1.24
N PHE A 106 -1.38 1.83 -2.01
CA PHE A 106 -2.17 3.05 -2.25
C PHE A 106 -2.88 3.53 -0.98
N ILE A 107 -3.47 2.62 -0.21
CA ILE A 107 -4.12 2.95 1.07
C ILE A 107 -3.11 3.52 2.06
N LEU A 108 -1.88 2.98 2.11
CA LEU A 108 -0.80 3.50 2.97
C LEU A 108 -0.38 4.92 2.57
N LEU A 109 -0.29 5.21 1.27
CA LEU A 109 -0.01 6.56 0.78
C LEU A 109 -1.13 7.55 1.13
N VAL A 110 -2.40 7.14 0.95
CA VAL A 110 -3.55 7.97 1.34
C VAL A 110 -3.55 8.24 2.84
N LYS A 111 -3.28 7.24 3.68
CA LYS A 111 -3.15 7.42 5.13
C LYS A 111 -2.03 8.41 5.47
N ALA A 112 -0.85 8.23 4.85
CA ALA A 112 0.28 9.15 5.06
C ALA A 112 -0.07 10.59 4.69
N PHE A 113 -0.79 10.78 3.59
CA PHE A 113 -1.29 12.08 3.16
C PHE A 113 -2.29 12.67 4.17
N LEU A 114 -3.29 11.90 4.60
CA LEU A 114 -4.29 12.33 5.57
C LEU A 114 -3.67 12.77 6.90
N PHE A 115 -2.66 12.04 7.41
CA PHE A 115 -1.92 12.44 8.62
C PHE A 115 -1.08 13.71 8.45
N TYR A 116 -0.75 14.08 7.21
CA TYR A 116 -0.02 15.32 6.91
C TYR A 116 -0.94 16.54 6.75
N ILE A 117 -2.23 16.34 6.39
CA ILE A 117 -3.20 17.43 6.16
C ILE A 117 -3.31 18.40 7.35
N PRO A 118 -3.47 17.96 8.62
CA PRO A 118 -3.62 18.88 9.74
C PRO A 118 -2.47 19.88 9.86
N ARG A 119 -1.25 19.43 9.56
CA ARG A 119 -0.06 20.30 9.54
C ARG A 119 -0.09 21.30 8.40
N MET A 120 -0.49 20.86 7.21
CA MET A 120 -0.61 21.74 6.04
C MET A 120 -1.66 22.84 6.31
N SER A 121 -2.80 22.45 6.88
CA SER A 121 -3.84 23.38 7.33
C SER A 121 -3.32 24.32 8.41
N TRP A 122 -2.60 23.83 9.42
CA TRP A 122 -2.02 24.68 10.47
C TRP A 122 -1.01 25.69 9.92
N ASN A 123 -0.20 25.33 8.92
CA ASN A 123 0.71 26.29 8.28
C ASN A 123 -0.01 27.32 7.41
N THR A 124 -1.19 26.97 6.88
CA THR A 124 -1.97 27.86 6.00
C THR A 124 -2.86 28.81 6.79
N PHE A 125 -3.47 28.32 7.89
CA PHE A 125 -4.40 29.08 8.74
C PHE A 125 -3.73 29.64 10.00
N GLY A 126 -2.71 28.97 10.54
CA GLY A 126 -1.91 29.39 11.69
C GLY A 126 -0.85 30.40 11.30
N LEU A 127 -1.29 31.65 11.20
CA LEU A 127 -0.54 32.89 11.39
C LEU A 127 0.63 33.19 10.42
N LYS A 128 0.42 34.26 9.64
CA LYS A 128 1.31 35.42 9.71
C LYS A 128 1.41 35.92 11.14
#